data_AF-A0A976DLC7-F1
#
_entry.id   AF-A0A976DLC7-F1
#
_cell.length_a   1.000
_cell.length_b   1.000
_cell.length_c   1.000
_cell.angle_alpha   90.00
_cell.angle_beta   90.00
_cell.angle_gamma   90.00
#
_symmetry.space_group_name_H-M   'P 1'
#
loop_
_entity.id
_entity.type
_entity.pdbx_description
1 polymer ?
#
loop_
_entity_poly.entity_id
_entity_poly.type
_entity_poly.pdbx_seq_one_letter_code
_entity_poly.pdbx_strand_id
1 'polypeptide(L)'
;MIGLLGFAVIWGIGRWQGWGARWFPFAVGWWVILMVAHLPQLANGPFARITGGDLRAWGLFGFLVLLVLAYRKGFRAVQGQKAPVPVAVTPSGKFREAELERYSRHILLREIGGQGQKQLKAAKVLVVGAGGLGSPVLLYLAGSGVGTIGVIDADVVEGSNLQRQVIHADARIGMPKVFSAEVAMRALNPFIEVRPYNRKLDEGNAAALVAEYDLVLDGTDDFDTRFLVNRACVAAGVPLISGAITQWEGQVSL
;
A
#
# COMPACT_ATOMS: atom_id res chain seq x y z
N MET A 1 -18.60 30.13 -28.48
CA MET A 1 -18.08 30.43 -27.12
C MET A 1 -19.12 30.14 -26.03
N ILE A 2 -20.42 30.25 -26.35
CA ILE A 2 -21.52 30.03 -25.38
C ILE A 2 -21.66 28.55 -24.98
N GLY A 3 -21.27 27.59 -25.82
CA GLY A 3 -21.35 26.16 -25.50
C GLY A 3 -20.57 25.76 -24.25
N LEU A 4 -19.31 26.20 -24.13
CA LEU A 4 -18.45 25.94 -22.96
C LEU A 4 -18.88 26.75 -21.72
N LEU A 5 -19.37 27.98 -21.92
CA LEU A 5 -19.92 28.79 -20.84
C LEU A 5 -21.14 28.13 -20.19
N GLY A 6 -21.98 27.44 -20.96
CA GLY A 6 -23.10 26.67 -20.42
C GLY A 6 -22.67 25.56 -19.46
N PHE A 7 -21.57 24.84 -19.77
CA PHE A 7 -21.00 23.88 -18.82
C PHE A 7 -20.48 24.54 -17.55
N ALA A 8 -19.80 25.68 -17.67
CA ALA A 8 -19.29 26.44 -16.52
C ALA A 8 -20.42 26.94 -15.61
N VAL A 9 -21.54 27.39 -16.19
CA VAL A 9 -22.73 27.82 -15.45
C VAL A 9 -23.41 26.65 -14.74
N ILE A 10 -23.65 25.54 -15.44
CA ILE A 10 -24.25 24.33 -14.84
C ILE A 10 -23.39 23.82 -13.69
N TRP A 11 -22.07 23.80 -13.86
CA TRP A 11 -21.14 23.39 -12.83
C TRP A 11 -21.11 24.37 -11.64
N GLY A 12 -21.08 25.68 -11.91
CA GLY A 12 -21.06 26.74 -10.90
C GLY A 12 -22.32 26.75 -10.03
N ILE A 13 -23.49 26.64 -10.64
CA ILE A 13 -24.78 26.52 -9.93
C ILE A 13 -24.80 25.24 -9.10
N GLY A 14 -24.37 24.11 -9.68
CA GLY A 14 -24.29 22.84 -8.96
C GLY A 14 -23.38 22.90 -7.74
N ARG A 15 -22.27 23.63 -7.81
CA ARG A 15 -21.36 23.83 -6.67
C ARG A 15 -21.95 24.77 -5.63
N TRP A 16 -22.58 25.87 -6.05
CA TRP A 16 -23.20 26.85 -5.15
C TRP A 16 -24.38 26.25 -4.36
N GLN A 17 -25.17 25.38 -5.00
CA GLN A 17 -26.30 24.70 -4.37
C GLN A 17 -25.94 23.35 -3.71
N GLY A 18 -24.66 22.97 -3.66
CA GLY A 18 -24.21 21.75 -2.99
C GLY A 18 -24.67 20.43 -3.64
N TRP A 19 -24.93 20.42 -4.96
CA TRP A 19 -25.56 19.29 -5.65
C TRP A 19 -24.68 18.03 -5.80
N GLY A 20 -23.42 18.03 -5.36
CA GLY A 20 -22.56 16.84 -5.43
C GLY A 20 -22.46 16.28 -6.86
N ALA A 21 -22.86 15.03 -7.09
CA ALA A 21 -22.88 14.42 -8.43
C ALA A 21 -24.16 14.73 -9.24
N ARG A 22 -25.15 15.43 -8.67
CA ARG A 22 -26.48 15.64 -9.26
C ARG A 22 -26.51 16.68 -10.38
N TRP A 23 -25.45 17.47 -10.56
CA TRP A 23 -25.31 18.39 -11.71
C TRP A 23 -24.98 17.64 -13.02
N PHE A 24 -24.44 16.43 -12.93
CA PHE A 24 -24.00 15.63 -14.07
C PHE A 24 -25.09 15.38 -15.14
N PRO A 25 -26.32 14.96 -14.81
CA PRO A 25 -27.38 14.80 -15.81
C PRO A 25 -27.73 16.10 -16.55
N PHE A 26 -27.63 17.27 -15.89
CA PHE A 26 -27.86 18.57 -16.54
C PHE A 26 -26.75 18.91 -17.54
N ALA A 27 -25.50 18.59 -17.22
CA ALA A 27 -24.37 18.75 -18.14
C ALA A 27 -24.50 17.81 -19.35
N VAL A 28 -24.98 16.58 -19.15
CA VAL A 28 -25.30 15.65 -20.25
C VAL A 28 -26.43 16.19 -21.12
N GLY A 29 -27.51 16.70 -20.52
CA GLY A 29 -28.61 17.34 -21.25
C GLY A 29 -28.15 18.53 -22.10
N TRP A 30 -27.30 19.38 -21.54
CA TRP A 30 -26.68 20.50 -22.27
C TRP A 30 -25.81 20.03 -23.44
N TRP A 31 -25.01 18.97 -23.24
CA TRP A 31 -24.22 18.36 -24.31
C TRP A 31 -25.09 17.81 -25.46
N VAL A 32 -26.19 17.14 -25.15
CA VAL A 32 -27.14 16.64 -26.16
C VAL A 32 -27.76 17.79 -26.95
N ILE A 33 -28.12 18.90 -26.31
CA ILE A 33 -28.62 20.10 -26.98
C ILE A 33 -27.56 20.65 -27.95
N LEU A 34 -26.29 20.69 -27.55
CA LEU A 34 -25.19 21.10 -28.42
C LEU A 34 -25.00 20.12 -29.61
N MET A 35 -25.20 18.82 -29.41
CA MET A 35 -25.13 17.84 -30.50
C MET A 35 -26.25 18.03 -31.52
N VAL A 36 -27.49 18.22 -31.07
CA VAL A 36 -28.65 18.45 -31.94
C VAL A 36 -28.51 19.75 -32.72
N ALA A 37 -28.01 20.82 -32.09
CA ALA A 37 -27.81 22.12 -32.70
C ALA A 37 -26.88 22.09 -33.93
N HIS A 38 -25.89 21.18 -33.94
CA HIS A 38 -24.91 21.08 -35.04
C HIS A 38 -25.19 19.90 -35.97
N LEU A 39 -26.38 19.31 -35.93
CA LEU A 39 -26.80 18.35 -36.96
C LEU A 39 -26.81 19.02 -38.34
N PRO A 40 -26.51 18.29 -39.44
CA PRO A 40 -26.38 18.88 -40.77
C PRO A 40 -27.59 19.71 -41.23
N GLN A 41 -28.80 19.34 -40.79
CA GLN A 41 -30.05 20.03 -41.11
C GLN A 41 -30.24 21.35 -40.34
N LEU A 42 -29.56 21.52 -39.20
CA LEU A 42 -29.72 22.63 -38.26
C LEU A 42 -28.46 23.49 -38.11
N ALA A 43 -27.30 23.01 -38.59
CA ALA A 43 -25.99 23.63 -38.44
C ALA A 43 -25.87 25.02 -39.09
N ASN A 44 -26.74 25.36 -40.05
CA ASN A 44 -26.78 26.69 -40.68
C ASN A 44 -27.57 27.73 -39.87
N GLY A 45 -28.28 27.30 -38.82
CA GLY A 45 -29.14 28.15 -38.01
C GLY A 45 -28.39 29.12 -37.08
N PRO A 46 -29.07 30.15 -36.55
CA PRO A 46 -28.47 31.15 -35.66
C PRO A 46 -27.85 30.53 -34.40
N PHE A 47 -28.45 29.45 -33.90
CA PHE A 47 -28.04 28.80 -32.65
C PHE A 47 -26.67 28.10 -32.77
N ALA A 48 -26.44 27.33 -33.84
CA ALA A 48 -25.16 26.65 -34.10
C ALA A 48 -23.97 27.60 -34.18
N ARG A 49 -24.18 28.79 -34.80
CA ARG A 49 -23.14 29.83 -34.94
C ARG A 49 -22.69 30.40 -33.59
N ILE A 50 -23.59 30.47 -32.62
CA ILE A 50 -23.34 31.08 -31.31
C ILE A 50 -22.69 30.08 -30.34
N THR A 51 -23.08 28.81 -30.43
CA THR A 51 -22.53 27.72 -29.62
C THR A 51 -21.08 27.41 -30.00
N GLY A 52 -20.75 27.49 -31.29
CA GLY A 52 -19.40 27.30 -31.84
C GLY A 52 -18.94 25.84 -31.83
N GLY A 53 -18.01 25.51 -32.74
CA GLY A 53 -17.57 24.13 -33.00
C GLY A 53 -18.47 23.42 -34.03
N ASP A 54 -18.00 22.29 -34.56
CA ASP A 54 -18.80 21.41 -35.44
C ASP A 54 -19.23 20.15 -34.68
N LEU A 55 -20.16 19.37 -35.23
CA LEU A 55 -20.64 18.10 -34.69
C LEU A 55 -19.47 17.17 -34.31
N ARG A 56 -18.41 17.16 -35.11
CA ARG A 56 -17.21 16.35 -34.86
C ARG A 56 -16.48 16.76 -33.58
N ALA A 57 -16.38 18.05 -33.31
CA ALA A 57 -15.67 18.57 -32.13
C ALA A 57 -16.43 18.24 -30.83
N TRP A 58 -17.75 18.42 -30.85
CA TRP A 58 -18.60 18.08 -29.70
C TRP A 58 -18.72 16.55 -29.50
N GLY A 59 -18.69 15.77 -30.57
CA GLY A 59 -18.61 14.31 -30.52
C GLY A 59 -17.29 13.83 -29.90
N LEU A 60 -16.16 14.41 -30.30
CA LEU A 60 -14.84 14.11 -29.72
C LEU A 60 -14.79 14.47 -28.22
N PHE A 61 -15.37 15.60 -27.83
CA PHE A 61 -15.47 16.00 -26.43
C PHE A 61 -16.27 14.97 -25.60
N GLY A 62 -17.42 14.53 -26.10
CA GLY A 62 -18.22 13.48 -25.44
C GLY A 62 -17.48 12.16 -25.34
N PHE A 63 -16.77 11.75 -26.40
CA PHE A 63 -15.96 10.54 -26.40
C PHE A 63 -14.83 10.59 -25.36
N LEU A 64 -14.09 11.70 -25.26
CA LEU A 64 -13.04 11.88 -24.26
C LEU A 64 -13.60 11.84 -22.83
N VAL A 65 -14.75 12.47 -22.58
CA VAL A 65 -15.42 12.40 -21.28
C VAL A 65 -15.83 10.96 -20.94
N LEU A 66 -16.39 10.22 -21.90
CA LEU A 66 -16.74 8.81 -21.71
C LEU A 66 -15.51 7.94 -21.41
N LEU A 67 -14.39 8.19 -22.09
CA LEU A 67 -13.12 7.50 -21.86
C LEU A 67 -12.61 7.75 -20.43
N VAL A 68 -12.62 9.01 -19.98
CA VAL A 68 -12.25 9.37 -18.59
C VAL A 68 -13.18 8.71 -17.58
N LEU A 69 -14.50 8.68 -17.83
CA LEU A 69 -15.46 8.03 -16.93
C LEU A 69 -15.28 6.51 -16.89
N ALA A 70 -15.03 5.88 -18.04
CA ALA A 70 -14.75 4.45 -18.16
C ALA A 70 -13.47 4.08 -17.41
N TYR A 71 -12.40 4.86 -17.60
CA TYR A 71 -11.14 4.71 -16.88
C TYR A 71 -11.36 4.84 -15.36
N ARG A 72 -12.07 5.88 -14.90
CA ARG A 72 -12.36 6.08 -13.48
C ARG A 72 -13.20 4.93 -12.90
N LYS A 73 -14.15 4.39 -13.66
CA LYS A 73 -14.97 3.25 -13.24
C LYS A 73 -14.12 1.98 -13.14
N GLY A 74 -13.28 1.69 -14.14
CA GLY A 74 -12.36 0.55 -14.13
C GLY A 74 -11.35 0.64 -12.98
N PHE A 75 -10.73 1.80 -12.80
CA PHE A 75 -9.79 2.05 -11.72
C PHE A 75 -10.43 1.88 -10.33
N ARG A 76 -11.67 2.37 -10.12
CA ARG A 76 -12.41 2.15 -8.88
C ARG A 76 -12.81 0.68 -8.68
N ALA A 77 -13.08 -0.06 -9.74
CA ALA A 77 -13.38 -1.48 -9.63
C ALA A 77 -12.15 -2.27 -9.16
N VAL A 78 -10.96 -1.90 -9.64
CA VAL A 78 -9.69 -2.48 -9.19
C VAL A 78 -9.35 -2.04 -7.76
N GLN A 79 -9.51 -0.75 -7.42
CA GLN A 79 -9.30 -0.25 -6.05
C GLN A 79 -10.35 -0.73 -5.03
N GLY A 80 -11.55 -1.09 -5.51
CA GLY A 80 -12.65 -1.60 -4.68
C GLY A 80 -12.39 -3.01 -4.15
N GLN A 81 -11.43 -3.72 -4.74
CA GLN A 81 -10.81 -4.92 -4.13
C GLN A 81 -9.82 -4.48 -3.04
N LYS A 82 -10.30 -3.72 -2.04
CA LYS A 82 -9.56 -3.58 -0.79
C LYS A 82 -9.55 -4.96 -0.14
N ALA A 83 -8.36 -5.55 0.00
CA ALA A 83 -8.18 -6.68 0.90
C ALA A 83 -8.73 -6.28 2.29
N PRO A 84 -9.46 -7.18 2.98
CA PRO A 84 -9.97 -6.90 4.31
C PRO A 84 -8.85 -6.42 5.24
N VAL A 85 -9.13 -5.36 6.01
CA VAL A 85 -8.35 -4.94 7.19
C VAL A 85 -8.52 -6.04 8.27
N PRO A 86 -7.45 -6.41 8.99
CA PRO A 86 -6.86 -7.75 8.98
C PRO A 86 -7.61 -8.83 9.77
N VAL A 87 -7.19 -10.08 9.47
CA VAL A 87 -7.44 -11.30 10.24
C VAL A 87 -7.43 -10.99 11.72
N ALA A 88 -8.54 -11.31 12.41
CA ALA A 88 -8.63 -11.16 13.86
C ALA A 88 -7.55 -12.03 14.52
N VAL A 89 -6.42 -11.42 14.85
CA VAL A 89 -5.35 -12.08 15.60
C VAL A 89 -5.94 -12.42 16.96
N THR A 90 -6.15 -13.71 17.22
CA THR A 90 -6.72 -14.17 18.48
C THR A 90 -5.67 -13.95 19.58
N PRO A 91 -5.93 -13.10 20.59
CA PRO A 91 -4.96 -12.84 21.66
C PRO A 91 -4.57 -14.13 22.36
N SER A 92 -3.31 -14.53 22.23
CA SER A 92 -2.77 -15.72 22.90
C SER A 92 -1.94 -15.34 24.12
N GLY A 93 -2.34 -15.87 25.27
CA GLY A 93 -1.53 -15.93 26.50
C GLY A 93 -1.61 -14.70 27.41
N LYS A 94 -1.48 -14.96 28.72
CA LYS A 94 -1.23 -13.91 29.72
C LYS A 94 0.20 -13.40 29.55
N PHE A 95 0.43 -12.10 29.81
CA PHE A 95 1.80 -11.58 29.92
C PHE A 95 2.45 -12.09 31.18
N ARG A 96 3.73 -12.47 31.09
CA ARG A 96 4.59 -12.61 32.26
C ARG A 96 4.88 -11.24 32.87
N GLU A 97 5.25 -11.20 34.13
CA GLU A 97 5.58 -9.94 34.83
C GLU A 97 6.70 -9.17 34.10
N ALA A 98 7.76 -9.85 33.68
CA ALA A 98 8.84 -9.24 32.90
C ALA A 98 8.40 -8.71 31.52
N GLU A 99 7.32 -9.27 30.93
CA GLU A 99 6.74 -8.73 29.69
C GLU A 99 5.91 -7.47 29.97
N LEU A 100 5.17 -7.44 31.09
CA LEU A 100 4.41 -6.26 31.51
C LEU A 100 5.33 -5.06 31.79
N GLU A 101 6.44 -5.30 32.47
CA GLU A 101 7.44 -4.27 32.75
C GLU A 101 8.04 -3.72 31.44
N ARG A 102 8.47 -4.62 30.55
CA ARG A 102 9.06 -4.29 29.24
C ARG A 102 8.10 -3.50 28.34
N TYR A 103 6.84 -3.91 28.26
CA TYR A 103 5.85 -3.29 27.36
C TYR A 103 5.01 -2.19 28.05
N SER A 104 5.33 -1.83 29.29
CA SER A 104 4.58 -0.85 30.09
C SER A 104 4.31 0.46 29.33
N ARG A 105 5.33 0.98 28.64
CA ARG A 105 5.21 2.23 27.85
C ARG A 105 4.22 2.12 26.69
N HIS A 106 4.09 0.95 26.05
CA HIS A 106 3.11 0.73 25.00
C HIS A 106 1.70 0.51 25.56
N ILE A 107 1.61 -0.24 26.66
CA ILE A 107 0.33 -0.53 27.33
C ILE A 107 -0.35 0.76 27.84
N LEU A 108 0.44 1.78 28.21
CA LEU A 108 -0.08 3.08 28.64
C LEU A 108 -0.57 3.98 27.49
N LEU A 109 -0.22 3.68 26.23
CA LEU A 109 -0.70 4.44 25.08
C LEU A 109 -2.16 4.10 24.80
N ARG A 110 -3.01 5.12 24.68
CA ARG A 110 -4.46 4.95 24.47
C ARG A 110 -4.78 4.15 23.21
N GLU A 111 -3.99 4.34 22.15
CA GLU A 111 -4.19 3.72 20.84
C GLU A 111 -3.72 2.25 20.81
N ILE A 112 -2.88 1.82 21.77
CA ILE A 112 -2.38 0.43 21.86
C ILE A 112 -3.07 -0.28 23.02
N GLY A 113 -2.87 0.18 24.25
CA GLY A 113 -3.41 -0.44 25.45
C GLY A 113 -2.92 -1.88 25.67
N GLY A 114 -3.43 -2.52 26.72
CA GLY A 114 -3.15 -3.94 26.97
C GLY A 114 -3.66 -4.85 25.84
N GLN A 115 -4.75 -4.47 25.17
CA GLN A 115 -5.33 -5.27 24.08
C GLN A 115 -4.49 -5.22 22.81
N GLY A 116 -4.04 -4.03 22.38
CA GLY A 116 -3.15 -3.89 21.23
C GLY A 116 -1.82 -4.59 21.45
N GLN A 117 -1.26 -4.51 22.67
CA GLN A 117 -0.03 -5.25 22.99
C GLN A 117 -0.23 -6.76 22.91
N LYS A 118 -1.40 -7.29 23.29
CA LYS A 118 -1.71 -8.72 23.12
C LYS A 118 -1.86 -9.10 21.64
N GLN A 119 -2.40 -8.21 20.81
CA GLN A 119 -2.46 -8.42 19.36
C GLN A 119 -1.05 -8.46 18.76
N LEU A 120 -0.15 -7.53 19.14
CA LEU A 120 1.27 -7.59 18.75
C LEU A 120 1.90 -8.92 19.15
N LYS A 121 1.71 -9.35 20.40
CA LYS A 121 2.23 -10.62 20.91
C LYS A 121 1.70 -11.85 20.17
N ALA A 122 0.50 -11.79 19.60
CA ALA A 122 -0.08 -12.89 18.85
C ALA A 122 0.18 -12.81 17.33
N ALA A 123 0.65 -11.66 16.84
CA ALA A 123 0.90 -11.42 15.43
C ALA A 123 2.16 -12.12 14.93
N LYS A 124 2.10 -12.53 13.66
CA LYS A 124 3.21 -13.09 12.89
C LYS A 124 3.55 -12.16 11.74
N VAL A 125 4.78 -11.64 11.72
CA VAL A 125 5.25 -10.75 10.65
C VAL A 125 6.42 -11.38 9.92
N LEU A 126 6.33 -11.44 8.58
CA LEU A 126 7.44 -11.84 7.71
C LEU A 126 8.16 -10.60 7.19
N VAL A 127 9.48 -10.56 7.34
CA VAL A 127 10.34 -9.53 6.74
C VAL A 127 11.17 -10.16 5.64
N VAL A 128 11.02 -9.65 4.42
CA VAL A 128 11.80 -10.06 3.25
C VAL A 128 13.00 -9.12 3.11
N GLY A 129 14.19 -9.66 3.36
CA GLY A 129 15.45 -8.92 3.40
C GLY A 129 15.82 -8.47 4.82
N ALA A 130 17.04 -8.79 5.24
CA ALA A 130 17.69 -8.33 6.47
C ALA A 130 18.71 -7.21 6.18
N GLY A 131 18.58 -6.54 5.04
CA GLY A 131 19.45 -5.45 4.59
C GLY A 131 19.18 -4.11 5.28
N GLY A 132 19.42 -3.00 4.56
CA GLY A 132 19.35 -1.65 5.14
C GLY A 132 17.94 -1.24 5.58
N LEU A 133 16.91 -1.68 4.86
CA LEU A 133 15.51 -1.47 5.22
C LEU A 133 15.02 -2.45 6.28
N GLY A 134 15.36 -3.74 6.12
CA GLY A 134 14.96 -4.79 7.06
C GLY A 134 15.57 -4.64 8.45
N SER A 135 16.82 -4.16 8.54
CA SER A 135 17.55 -3.99 9.81
C SER A 135 16.77 -3.19 10.88
N PRO A 136 16.38 -1.92 10.64
CA PRO A 136 15.60 -1.17 11.62
C PRO A 136 14.21 -1.77 11.86
N VAL A 137 13.56 -2.29 10.81
CA VAL A 137 12.24 -2.92 10.92
C VAL A 137 12.26 -4.09 11.89
N LEU A 138 13.19 -5.02 11.73
CA LEU A 138 13.37 -6.19 12.59
C LEU A 138 13.62 -5.78 14.06
N LEU A 139 14.45 -4.76 14.30
CA LEU A 139 14.72 -4.24 15.63
C LEU A 139 13.45 -3.67 16.29
N TYR A 140 12.66 -2.88 15.56
CA TYR A 140 11.43 -2.28 16.11
C TYR A 140 10.29 -3.29 16.28
N LEU A 141 10.15 -4.28 15.38
CA LEU A 141 9.21 -5.39 15.57
C LEU A 141 9.58 -6.20 16.83
N ALA A 142 10.87 -6.52 17.00
CA ALA A 142 11.34 -7.25 18.17
C ALA A 142 11.14 -6.44 19.45
N GLY A 143 11.52 -5.16 19.46
CA GLY A 143 11.34 -4.26 20.62
C GLY A 143 9.87 -4.02 20.99
N SER A 144 8.99 -3.96 19.99
CA SER A 144 7.54 -3.78 20.22
C SER A 144 6.80 -5.04 20.66
N GLY A 145 7.47 -6.21 20.62
CA GLY A 145 6.91 -7.45 21.12
C GLY A 145 5.98 -8.14 20.12
N VAL A 146 6.28 -8.04 18.83
CA VAL A 146 5.65 -8.90 17.82
C VAL A 146 5.98 -10.36 18.11
N GLY A 147 4.95 -11.20 18.24
CA GLY A 147 5.07 -12.57 18.74
C GLY A 147 6.01 -13.45 17.94
N THR A 148 5.78 -13.51 16.62
CA THR A 148 6.62 -14.28 15.71
C THR A 148 7.14 -13.38 14.60
N ILE A 149 8.46 -13.36 14.43
CA ILE A 149 9.14 -12.60 13.38
C ILE A 149 9.87 -13.58 12.47
N GLY A 150 9.34 -13.74 11.26
CA GLY A 150 10.03 -14.41 10.17
C GLY A 150 10.99 -13.46 9.47
N VAL A 151 12.19 -13.91 9.16
CA VAL A 151 13.15 -13.15 8.35
C VAL A 151 13.75 -14.04 7.28
N ILE A 152 13.62 -13.64 6.02
CA ILE A 152 14.17 -14.36 4.87
C ILE A 152 15.21 -13.50 4.15
N ASP A 153 16.42 -14.02 4.04
CA ASP A 153 17.55 -13.40 3.35
C ASP A 153 18.57 -14.52 3.03
N ALA A 154 19.23 -14.44 1.88
CA ALA A 154 20.20 -15.43 1.43
C ALA A 154 21.66 -14.98 1.64
N ASP A 155 21.87 -13.71 1.98
CA ASP A 155 23.19 -13.12 2.04
C ASP A 155 23.86 -13.34 3.39
N VAL A 156 25.16 -13.01 3.41
CA VAL A 156 25.99 -12.93 4.62
C VAL A 156 26.26 -11.48 5.01
N VAL A 157 26.68 -11.27 6.25
CA VAL A 157 27.08 -9.96 6.75
C VAL A 157 28.41 -9.56 6.14
N GLU A 158 28.47 -8.34 5.61
CA GLU A 158 29.68 -7.75 5.03
C GLU A 158 29.99 -6.41 5.69
N GLY A 159 31.28 -6.12 5.91
CA GLY A 159 31.72 -4.88 6.56
C GLY A 159 31.27 -3.61 5.84
N SER A 160 31.27 -3.63 4.50
CA SER A 160 30.79 -2.53 3.63
C SER A 160 29.31 -2.16 3.87
N ASN A 161 28.53 -3.10 4.41
CA ASN A 161 27.10 -2.93 4.61
C ASN A 161 26.74 -2.45 6.02
N LEU A 162 27.67 -2.49 6.98
CA LEU A 162 27.42 -2.14 8.38
C LEU A 162 27.03 -0.66 8.59
N GLN A 163 27.39 0.24 7.69
CA GLN A 163 27.01 1.66 7.75
C GLN A 163 25.50 1.91 7.70
N ARG A 164 24.73 0.94 7.16
CA ARG A 164 23.26 1.02 7.06
C ARG A 164 22.52 -0.21 7.62
N GLN A 165 23.19 -1.34 7.77
CA GLN A 165 22.60 -2.58 8.28
C GLN A 165 22.82 -2.71 9.79
N VAL A 166 22.19 -1.80 10.55
CA VAL A 166 22.46 -1.58 11.98
C VAL A 166 22.08 -2.74 12.91
N ILE A 167 21.37 -3.75 12.40
CA ILE A 167 21.08 -4.98 13.17
C ILE A 167 22.29 -5.92 13.24
N HIS A 168 23.25 -5.76 12.34
CA HIS A 168 24.47 -6.54 12.27
C HIS A 168 25.61 -5.86 13.04
N ALA A 169 26.68 -6.62 13.31
CA ALA A 169 27.86 -6.12 14.00
C ALA A 169 29.12 -6.66 13.33
N ASP A 170 30.22 -5.94 13.52
CA ASP A 170 31.54 -6.28 12.97
C ASP A 170 31.98 -7.71 13.34
N ALA A 171 31.75 -8.09 14.60
CA ALA A 171 32.02 -9.44 15.11
C ALA A 171 31.21 -10.57 14.43
N ARG A 172 30.21 -10.23 13.60
CA ARG A 172 29.36 -11.18 12.86
C ARG A 172 29.59 -11.13 11.35
N ILE A 173 30.63 -10.47 10.85
CA ILE A 173 31.00 -10.51 9.43
C ILE A 173 31.20 -11.97 8.98
N GLY A 174 30.65 -12.32 7.82
CA GLY A 174 30.63 -13.69 7.27
C GLY A 174 29.50 -14.59 7.80
N MET A 175 28.79 -14.20 8.85
CA MET A 175 27.59 -14.91 9.32
C MET A 175 26.42 -14.66 8.36
N PRO A 176 25.55 -15.64 8.06
CA PRO A 176 24.31 -15.38 7.33
C PRO A 176 23.47 -14.29 8.01
N LYS A 177 22.95 -13.34 7.23
CA LYS A 177 22.25 -12.15 7.76
C LYS A 177 21.08 -12.53 8.65
N VAL A 178 20.32 -13.56 8.28
CA VAL A 178 19.16 -14.03 9.06
C VAL A 178 19.54 -14.49 10.48
N PHE A 179 20.68 -15.17 10.64
CA PHE A 179 21.15 -15.63 11.95
C PHE A 179 21.76 -14.48 12.75
N SER A 180 22.49 -13.57 12.09
CA SER A 180 22.99 -12.34 12.71
C SER A 180 21.86 -11.46 13.23
N ALA A 181 20.77 -11.35 12.46
CA ALA A 181 19.54 -10.65 12.85
C ALA A 181 18.83 -11.36 14.00
N GLU A 182 18.72 -12.69 13.99
CA GLU A 182 18.14 -13.47 15.08
C GLU A 182 18.87 -13.21 16.41
N VAL A 183 20.21 -13.25 16.42
CA VAL A 183 21.01 -12.96 17.61
C VAL A 183 20.66 -11.58 18.16
N ALA A 184 20.60 -10.56 17.31
CA ALA A 184 20.29 -9.20 17.72
C ALA A 184 18.85 -9.06 18.27
N MET A 185 17.85 -9.64 17.58
CA MET A 185 16.45 -9.58 18.01
C MET A 185 16.22 -10.30 19.34
N ARG A 186 16.79 -11.50 19.52
CA ARG A 186 16.67 -12.25 20.78
C ARG A 186 17.40 -11.59 21.93
N ALA A 187 18.55 -10.95 21.67
CA ALA A 187 19.25 -10.15 22.66
C ALA A 187 18.43 -8.92 23.09
N LEU A 188 17.74 -8.28 22.15
CA LEU A 188 16.86 -7.15 22.43
C LEU A 188 15.62 -7.57 23.23
N ASN A 189 14.96 -8.65 22.80
CA ASN A 189 13.74 -9.14 23.41
C ASN A 189 13.72 -10.69 23.41
N PRO A 190 13.87 -11.35 24.57
CA PRO A 190 13.88 -12.82 24.63
C PRO A 190 12.48 -13.45 24.60
N PHE A 191 11.42 -12.65 24.51
CA PHE A 191 10.03 -13.15 24.59
C PHE A 191 9.38 -13.43 23.24
N ILE A 192 10.06 -13.12 22.14
CA ILE A 192 9.59 -13.33 20.78
C ILE A 192 10.12 -14.65 20.21
N GLU A 193 9.41 -15.17 19.22
CA GLU A 193 9.87 -16.26 18.36
C GLU A 193 10.48 -15.66 17.09
N VAL A 194 11.74 -15.98 16.81
CA VAL A 194 12.39 -15.61 15.55
C VAL A 194 12.51 -16.84 14.67
N ARG A 195 12.12 -16.71 13.39
CA ARG A 195 12.23 -17.77 12.37
C ARG A 195 13.17 -17.31 11.25
N PRO A 196 14.46 -17.68 11.30
CA PRO A 196 15.41 -17.35 10.25
C PRO A 196 15.25 -18.32 9.05
N TYR A 197 15.08 -17.77 7.86
CA TYR A 197 15.04 -18.52 6.60
C TYR A 197 16.26 -18.14 5.76
N ASN A 198 17.36 -18.89 5.91
CA ASN A 198 18.60 -18.66 5.16
C ASN A 198 18.50 -19.21 3.73
N ARG A 199 17.71 -18.55 2.88
CA ARG A 199 17.47 -18.92 1.48
C ARG A 199 16.89 -17.74 0.71
N LYS A 200 17.00 -17.78 -0.62
CA LYS A 200 16.34 -16.79 -1.48
C LYS A 200 14.83 -17.05 -1.50
N LEU A 201 14.04 -15.97 -1.53
CA LEU A 201 12.62 -16.08 -1.82
C LEU A 201 12.43 -16.31 -3.33
N ASP A 202 11.70 -17.36 -3.71
CA ASP A 202 11.49 -17.76 -5.09
C ASP A 202 10.03 -18.21 -5.33
N GLU A 203 9.67 -18.45 -6.60
CA GLU A 203 8.31 -18.88 -6.96
C GLU A 203 7.90 -20.21 -6.30
N GLY A 204 8.85 -21.08 -5.96
CA GLY A 204 8.59 -22.36 -5.33
C GLY A 204 8.26 -22.26 -3.84
N ASN A 205 8.74 -21.21 -3.16
CA ASN A 205 8.58 -21.07 -1.71
C ASN A 205 7.71 -19.88 -1.27
N ALA A 206 7.51 -18.87 -2.12
CA ALA A 206 6.89 -17.61 -1.70
C ALA A 206 5.43 -17.76 -1.24
N ALA A 207 4.60 -18.48 -2.00
CA ALA A 207 3.17 -18.61 -1.68
C ALA A 207 2.96 -19.34 -0.34
N ALA A 208 3.66 -20.46 -0.13
CA ALA A 208 3.55 -21.24 1.10
C ALA A 208 4.06 -20.45 2.31
N LEU A 209 5.20 -19.77 2.16
CA LEU A 209 5.78 -19.01 3.26
C LEU A 209 4.91 -17.81 3.64
N VAL A 210 4.43 -17.02 2.67
CA VAL A 210 3.62 -15.82 2.93
C VAL A 210 2.31 -16.18 3.65
N ALA A 211 1.69 -17.31 3.30
CA ALA A 211 0.43 -17.75 3.90
C ALA A 211 0.53 -18.09 5.41
N GLU A 212 1.74 -18.23 5.97
CA GLU A 212 1.95 -18.49 7.40
C GLU A 212 1.87 -17.22 8.28
N TYR A 213 1.84 -16.04 7.68
CA TYR A 213 2.01 -14.75 8.36
C TYR A 213 0.79 -13.83 8.22
N ASP A 214 0.62 -12.94 9.20
CA ASP A 214 -0.48 -11.96 9.23
C ASP A 214 -0.16 -10.69 8.43
N LEU A 215 1.14 -10.40 8.24
CA LEU A 215 1.67 -9.22 7.56
C LEU A 215 3.04 -9.53 6.94
N VAL A 216 3.27 -9.04 5.74
CA VAL A 216 4.58 -9.09 5.08
C VAL A 216 5.16 -7.69 4.93
N LEU A 217 6.46 -7.55 5.24
CA LEU A 217 7.25 -6.34 5.02
C LEU A 217 8.33 -6.64 3.97
N ASP A 218 8.31 -5.90 2.87
CA ASP A 218 9.32 -5.97 1.81
C ASP A 218 10.37 -4.88 2.01
N GLY A 219 11.58 -5.29 2.37
CA GLY A 219 12.78 -4.46 2.47
C GLY A 219 13.84 -4.81 1.43
N THR A 220 13.45 -5.47 0.33
CA THR A 220 14.37 -5.90 -0.72
C THR A 220 14.75 -4.74 -1.64
N ASP A 221 15.97 -4.82 -2.18
CA ASP A 221 16.53 -3.90 -3.17
C ASP A 221 16.44 -4.44 -4.60
N ASP A 222 15.76 -5.58 -4.79
CA ASP A 222 15.59 -6.26 -6.07
C ASP A 222 14.15 -6.16 -6.59
N PHE A 223 13.98 -5.70 -7.83
CA PHE A 223 12.66 -5.53 -8.44
C PHE A 223 11.93 -6.86 -8.63
N ASP A 224 12.65 -7.91 -9.05
CA ASP A 224 12.03 -9.22 -9.32
C ASP A 224 11.45 -9.82 -8.03
N THR A 225 12.22 -9.74 -6.93
CA THR A 225 11.78 -10.17 -5.61
C THR A 225 10.59 -9.35 -5.12
N ARG A 226 10.58 -8.02 -5.33
CA ARG A 226 9.44 -7.18 -4.99
C ARG A 226 8.15 -7.59 -5.71
N PHE A 227 8.22 -7.83 -7.02
CA PHE A 227 7.05 -8.28 -7.78
C PHE A 227 6.59 -9.68 -7.36
N LEU A 228 7.53 -10.57 -7.03
CA LEU A 228 7.22 -11.89 -6.50
C LEU A 228 6.48 -11.80 -5.16
N VAL A 229 7.00 -11.02 -4.20
CA VAL A 229 6.36 -10.82 -2.89
C VAL A 229 4.96 -10.25 -3.05
N ASN A 230 4.79 -9.25 -3.93
CA ASN A 230 3.48 -8.68 -4.22
C ASN A 230 2.48 -9.73 -4.73
N ARG A 231 2.86 -10.51 -5.75
CA ARG A 231 1.99 -11.58 -6.29
C ARG A 231 1.64 -12.62 -5.23
N ALA A 232 2.61 -13.02 -4.39
CA ALA A 232 2.38 -13.99 -3.31
C ALA A 232 1.42 -13.44 -2.24
N CYS A 233 1.59 -12.18 -1.83
CA CYS A 233 0.72 -11.52 -0.86
C CYS A 233 -0.72 -11.35 -1.39
N VAL A 234 -0.87 -10.93 -2.65
CA VAL A 234 -2.17 -10.83 -3.32
C VAL A 234 -2.86 -12.19 -3.38
N ALA A 235 -2.14 -13.25 -3.74
CA ALA A 235 -2.70 -14.60 -3.82
C ALA A 235 -3.11 -15.15 -2.43
N ALA A 236 -2.35 -14.83 -1.39
CA ALA A 236 -2.61 -15.27 -0.02
C ALA A 236 -3.63 -14.39 0.73
N GLY A 237 -3.97 -13.21 0.20
CA GLY A 237 -4.80 -12.22 0.90
C GLY A 237 -4.10 -11.61 2.13
N VAL A 238 -2.76 -11.63 2.16
CA VAL A 238 -1.94 -11.10 3.26
C VAL A 238 -1.52 -9.67 2.92
N PRO A 239 -1.68 -8.70 3.83
CA PRO A 239 -1.24 -7.33 3.59
C PRO A 239 0.29 -7.24 3.41
N LEU A 240 0.71 -6.36 2.51
CA LEU A 240 2.11 -6.09 2.21
C LEU A 240 2.42 -4.63 2.48
N ILE A 241 3.49 -4.35 3.21
CA ILE A 241 4.09 -3.01 3.27
C ILE A 241 5.45 -3.09 2.58
N SER A 242 5.62 -2.35 1.48
CA SER A 242 6.88 -2.31 0.73
C SER A 242 7.59 -0.98 0.95
N GLY A 243 8.87 -1.08 1.33
CA GLY A 243 9.79 0.04 1.46
C GLY A 243 10.77 0.05 0.30
N ALA A 244 11.18 1.22 -0.15
CA ALA A 244 12.23 1.39 -1.16
C ALA A 244 13.07 2.61 -0.82
N ILE A 245 14.37 2.54 -1.09
CA ILE A 245 15.28 3.69 -0.96
C ILE A 245 16.18 3.73 -2.18
N THR A 246 16.37 4.93 -2.71
CA THR A 246 17.38 5.22 -3.73
C THR A 246 18.05 6.53 -3.37
N GLN A 247 19.38 6.55 -3.28
CA GLN A 247 20.17 7.74 -2.95
C GLN A 247 19.61 8.54 -1.75
N TRP A 248 18.90 9.64 -2.01
CA TRP A 248 18.34 10.58 -1.04
C TRP A 248 16.82 10.49 -0.89
N GLU A 249 16.18 9.54 -1.57
CA GLU A 249 14.73 9.37 -1.59
C GLU A 249 14.32 8.03 -0.98
N GLY A 250 13.25 8.06 -0.20
CA GLY A 250 12.60 6.87 0.37
C GLY A 250 11.13 6.84 0.00
N GLN A 251 10.61 5.63 -0.22
CA GLN A 251 9.20 5.38 -0.51
C GLN A 251 8.67 4.27 0.40
N VAL A 252 7.42 4.41 0.84
CA VAL A 252 6.67 3.38 1.57
C VAL A 252 5.28 3.29 0.95
N SER A 253 4.85 2.07 0.63
CA SER A 253 3.50 1.77 0.14
C SER A 253 2.89 0.63 0.93
N LEU A 254 1.56 0.67 1.06
CA LEU A 254 0.70 -0.42 1.53
C LEU A 254 -0.11 -0.97 0.35
#